data_AF-A0A1B9F2W5-F1
#
_entry.id   AF-A0A1B9F2W5-F1
#
_cell.length_a   1.000
_cell.length_b   1.000
_cell.length_c   1.000
_cell.angle_alpha   90.00
_cell.angle_beta   90.00
_cell.angle_gamma   90.00
#
_symmetry.space_group_name_H-M   'P 1'
#
loop_
_entity.id
_entity.type
_entity.pdbx_description
1 polymer ?
#
loop_
_entity_poly.entity_id
_entity_poly.type
_entity_poly.pdbx_seq_one_letter_code
_entity_poly.pdbx_strand_id
1 'polypeptide(L)'
;MQGIYLSSAGYMLDFRYKVIDPKKAKYLLKKGAKVYVIHEATGRRVFVPNPPKVGPLRSTTENPIAGRTYFVLFANPGRFIAAGQKVTVVMGDLKLEHLKVR
;
A
#
# COMPACT_ATOMS: atom_id res chain seq x y z
N MET A 1 -10.26 10.63 -0.76
CA MET A 1 -10.02 10.11 0.60
C MET A 1 -8.67 9.40 0.61
N GLN A 2 -7.77 9.76 1.52
CA GLN A 2 -6.40 9.23 1.63
C GLN A 2 -6.30 8.42 2.93
N GLY A 3 -5.60 7.28 2.91
CA GLY A 3 -5.54 6.35 4.03
C GLY A 3 -5.42 4.90 3.56
N ILE A 4 -5.60 3.97 4.50
CA ILE A 4 -5.68 2.54 4.20
C ILE A 4 -7.06 2.01 4.56
N TYR A 5 -7.68 1.33 3.59
CA TYR A 5 -9.07 0.92 3.66
C TYR A 5 -9.23 -0.58 3.40
N LEU A 6 -10.24 -1.20 3.98
CA LEU A 6 -10.69 -2.51 3.51
C LEU A 6 -11.38 -2.37 2.15
N SER A 7 -11.06 -3.28 1.24
CA SER A 7 -11.67 -3.39 -0.09
C SER A 7 -11.90 -4.87 -0.44
N SER A 8 -12.59 -5.13 -1.55
CA SER A 8 -12.85 -6.50 -2.03
C SER A 8 -13.46 -7.40 -0.94
N ALA A 9 -14.51 -6.92 -0.26
CA ALA A 9 -15.14 -7.59 0.89
C ALA A 9 -14.15 -7.95 2.04
N GLY A 10 -13.11 -7.14 2.23
CA GLY A 10 -12.09 -7.30 3.26
C GLY A 10 -10.90 -8.18 2.84
N TYR A 11 -10.91 -8.76 1.64
CA TYR A 11 -9.79 -9.57 1.15
C TYR A 11 -8.60 -8.74 0.65
N MET A 12 -8.73 -7.41 0.59
CA MET A 12 -7.66 -6.53 0.21
C MET A 12 -7.62 -5.27 1.08
N LEU A 13 -6.42 -4.73 1.23
CA LEU A 13 -6.20 -3.38 1.75
C LEU A 13 -5.93 -2.44 0.58
N ASP A 14 -6.70 -1.36 0.46
CA ASP A 14 -6.50 -0.27 -0.51
C ASP A 14 -5.81 0.90 0.18
N PHE A 15 -4.52 1.09 -0.11
CA PHE A 15 -3.75 2.20 0.40
C PHE A 15 -3.68 3.33 -0.64
N ARG A 16 -4.28 4.47 -0.33
CA ARG A 16 -4.32 5.66 -1.19
C ARG A 16 -3.56 6.82 -0.57
N TYR A 17 -2.66 7.42 -1.33
CA TYR A 17 -1.82 8.52 -0.88
C TYR A 17 -1.63 9.57 -1.98
N LYS A 18 -1.43 10.83 -1.58
CA LYS A 18 -1.18 11.96 -2.47
C LYS A 18 0.31 12.26 -2.52
N VAL A 19 0.86 12.40 -3.73
CA VAL A 19 2.24 12.83 -3.90
C VAL A 19 2.34 14.34 -3.68
N ILE A 20 3.19 14.76 -2.75
CA ILE A 20 3.52 16.18 -2.50
C ILE A 20 4.90 16.57 -3.05
N ASP A 21 5.83 15.61 -3.08
CA ASP A 21 7.19 15.77 -3.58
C ASP A 21 7.47 14.69 -4.65
N PRO A 22 7.39 15.04 -5.94
CA PRO A 22 7.69 14.13 -7.05
C PRO A 22 9.06 13.48 -7.00
N LYS A 23 10.09 14.22 -6.56
CA LYS A 23 11.48 13.74 -6.55
C LYS A 23 11.63 12.60 -5.53
N LYS A 24 11.08 12.77 -4.33
CA LYS A 24 11.04 11.71 -3.30
C LYS A 24 10.16 10.55 -3.73
N ALA A 25 9.00 10.84 -4.31
CA ALA A 25 8.04 9.81 -4.73
C ALA A 25 8.56 8.90 -5.85
N LYS A 26 9.49 9.38 -6.70
CA LYS A 26 10.08 8.61 -7.80
C LYS A 26 10.68 7.29 -7.31
N TYR A 27 11.37 7.30 -6.16
CA TYR A 27 11.98 6.11 -5.58
C TYR A 27 10.96 5.11 -5.03
N LEU A 28 9.79 5.57 -4.62
CA LEU A 28 8.71 4.73 -4.10
C LEU A 28 7.89 4.10 -5.23
N LEU A 29 7.67 4.85 -6.32
CA LEU A 29 6.83 4.49 -7.46
C LEU A 29 7.57 3.73 -8.57
N LYS A 30 8.89 3.55 -8.46
CA LYS A 30 9.67 2.73 -9.41
C LYS A 30 9.26 1.26 -9.36
N LYS A 31 9.35 0.59 -10.51
CA LYS A 31 9.22 -0.87 -10.59
C LYS A 31 10.31 -1.52 -9.72
N GLY A 32 9.97 -2.58 -8.99
CA GLY A 32 10.90 -3.30 -8.11
C GLY A 32 11.08 -2.71 -6.70
N ALA A 33 10.50 -1.55 -6.37
CA ALA A 33 10.49 -1.08 -4.99
C ALA A 33 9.79 -2.09 -4.06
N LYS A 34 10.43 -2.44 -2.94
CA LYS A 34 9.84 -3.32 -1.92
C LYS A 34 8.64 -2.61 -1.29
N VAL A 35 7.45 -3.19 -1.46
CA VAL A 35 6.21 -2.61 -0.93
C VAL A 35 5.40 -3.71 -0.25
N TYR A 36 5.13 -3.54 1.04
CA TYR A 36 4.36 -4.49 1.85
C TYR A 36 3.74 -3.78 3.06
N VAL A 37 2.81 -4.46 3.72
CA VAL A 37 2.19 -4.02 4.97
C VAL A 37 2.56 -5.01 6.07
N ILE A 38 2.80 -4.49 7.29
CA ILE A 38 2.96 -5.27 8.51
C ILE A 38 1.71 -5.07 9.36
N HIS A 39 1.04 -6.15 9.76
CA HIS A 39 -0.01 -6.11 10.76
C HIS A 39 0.64 -6.00 12.16
N GLU A 40 0.49 -4.85 12.82
CA GLU A 40 1.26 -4.52 14.03
C GLU A 40 0.99 -5.49 15.19
N ALA A 41 -0.23 -5.99 15.33
CA ALA A 41 -0.58 -6.90 16.42
C ALA A 41 0.05 -8.29 16.28
N THR A 42 0.44 -8.71 15.06
CA THR A 42 0.93 -10.08 14.81
C THR A 42 2.31 -10.13 14.17
N GLY A 43 2.85 -8.98 13.73
CA GLY A 43 4.07 -8.91 12.92
C GLY A 43 3.95 -9.50 11.50
N ARG A 44 2.79 -10.06 11.12
CA ARG A 44 2.60 -10.69 9.81
C ARG A 44 2.71 -9.67 8.69
N ARG A 45 3.39 -10.07 7.61
CA ARG A 45 3.54 -9.26 6.40
C ARG A 45 2.54 -9.69 5.35
N VAL A 46 1.95 -8.70 4.67
CA VAL A 46 1.15 -8.91 3.47
C VAL A 46 1.71 -8.09 2.32
N PHE A 47 1.67 -8.67 1.12
CA PHE A 47 2.36 -8.16 -0.05
C PHE A 47 1.38 -7.70 -1.12
N VAL A 48 1.91 -6.95 -2.08
CA VAL A 48 1.17 -6.55 -3.29
C VAL A 48 0.94 -7.80 -4.15
N PRO A 49 -0.33 -8.17 -4.46
CA PRO A 49 -0.62 -9.25 -5.38
C PRO A 49 -0.03 -8.95 -6.77
N ASN A 50 0.45 -10.00 -7.45
CA ASN A 50 0.98 -9.90 -8.81
C ASN A 50 0.31 -10.94 -9.73
N PRO A 51 -0.98 -10.76 -10.10
CA PRO A 51 -1.64 -11.69 -11.01
C PRO A 51 -0.97 -11.66 -12.40
N PRO A 52 -0.85 -12.81 -13.08
CA PRO A 52 -0.03 -12.95 -14.29
C PRO A 52 -0.48 -12.09 -15.47
N LYS A 53 -1.77 -11.72 -15.54
CA LYS A 53 -2.33 -10.95 -16.66
C LYS A 53 -2.28 -9.43 -16.49
N VAL A 54 -2.33 -8.94 -15.25
CA VAL A 54 -2.43 -7.50 -14.95
C VAL A 54 -1.21 -6.94 -14.22
N GLY A 55 -0.30 -7.82 -13.79
CA GLY A 55 0.91 -7.43 -13.06
C GLY A 55 0.61 -6.98 -11.62
N PRO A 56 1.58 -6.32 -10.96
CA PRO A 56 1.44 -5.91 -9.57
C PRO A 56 0.31 -4.91 -9.40
N LEU A 57 -0.58 -5.14 -8.43
CA LEU A 57 -1.76 -4.29 -8.17
C LEU A 57 -1.38 -2.99 -7.43
N ARG A 58 -0.59 -2.14 -8.08
CA ARG A 58 -0.11 -0.86 -7.55
C ARG A 58 0.13 0.12 -8.66
N SER A 59 0.08 1.40 -8.32
CA SER A 59 0.57 2.44 -9.23
C SER A 59 2.10 2.39 -9.34
N THR A 60 2.61 2.46 -10.57
CA THR A 60 4.03 2.65 -10.86
C THR A 60 4.19 3.72 -11.94
N THR A 61 5.15 4.63 -11.78
CA THR A 61 5.47 5.66 -12.77
C THR A 61 6.90 6.15 -12.56
N GLU A 62 7.58 6.50 -13.66
CA GLU A 62 8.89 7.17 -13.60
C GLU A 62 8.76 8.68 -13.40
N ASN A 63 7.58 9.25 -13.68
CA ASN A 63 7.27 10.66 -13.58
C ASN A 63 6.07 10.90 -12.64
N PRO A 64 6.27 10.88 -11.32
CA PRO A 64 5.21 11.18 -10.36
C PRO A 64 4.72 12.63 -10.50
N ILE A 65 3.41 12.81 -10.58
CA ILE A 65 2.76 14.12 -10.62
C ILE A 65 2.42 14.57 -9.19
N ALA A 66 2.87 15.77 -8.81
CA ALA A 66 2.47 16.42 -7.56
C ALA A 66 0.96 16.66 -7.54
N GLY A 67 0.34 16.46 -6.39
CA GLY A 67 -1.11 16.61 -6.23
C GLY A 67 -1.93 15.39 -6.63
N ARG A 68 -1.36 14.42 -7.37
CA ARG A 68 -2.06 13.22 -7.82
C ARG A 68 -2.14 12.16 -6.71
N THR A 69 -3.29 11.48 -6.65
CA THR A 69 -3.48 10.31 -5.77
C THR A 69 -3.01 9.05 -6.49
N TYR A 70 -2.22 8.24 -5.79
CA TYR A 70 -1.77 6.92 -6.22
C TYR A 70 -2.28 5.87 -5.25
N PHE A 71 -2.23 4.61 -5.67
CA PHE A 71 -2.73 3.50 -4.87
C PHE A 71 -1.78 2.31 -4.84
N VAL A 72 -1.92 1.50 -3.80
CA VAL A 72 -1.36 0.16 -3.69
C VAL A 72 -2.42 -0.76 -3.07
N LEU A 73 -2.67 -1.91 -3.70
CA LEU A 73 -3.49 -2.97 -3.13
C LEU A 73 -2.60 -4.02 -2.48
N PHE A 74 -2.96 -4.46 -1.27
CA PHE A 74 -2.31 -5.56 -0.56
C PHE A 74 -3.30 -6.71 -0.35
N ALA A 75 -2.83 -7.95 -0.42
CA ALA A 75 -3.65 -9.11 -0.08
C ALA A 75 -3.99 -9.14 1.42
N ASN A 76 -5.19 -9.58 1.77
CA ASN A 76 -5.60 -9.88 3.14
C ASN A 76 -6.27 -11.27 3.17
N PRO A 77 -5.50 -12.35 2.96
CA PRO A 77 -6.04 -13.70 2.84
C PRO A 77 -6.73 -14.12 4.15
N GLY A 78 -7.96 -14.61 4.07
CA GLY A 78 -8.73 -14.97 5.27
C GLY A 78 -9.22 -13.77 6.09
N ARG A 79 -9.09 -12.53 5.57
CA ARG A 79 -9.60 -11.30 6.20
C ARG A 79 -9.06 -11.07 7.62
N PHE A 80 -7.81 -11.47 7.87
CA PHE A 80 -7.24 -11.43 9.22
C PHE A 80 -6.90 -10.01 9.70
N ILE A 81 -6.72 -9.05 8.79
CA ILE A 81 -6.63 -7.63 9.11
C ILE A 81 -8.04 -7.03 9.03
N ALA A 82 -8.52 -6.46 10.14
CA ALA A 82 -9.86 -5.90 10.26
C ALA A 82 -9.86 -4.37 10.41
N ALA A 83 -11.02 -3.75 10.21
CA ALA A 83 -11.21 -2.33 10.46
C ALA A 83 -10.86 -2.00 11.91
N GLY A 84 -10.21 -0.85 12.10
CA GLY A 84 -9.76 -0.38 13.41
C GLY A 84 -8.39 -0.90 13.84
N GLN A 85 -7.87 -1.97 13.23
CA GLN A 85 -6.51 -2.45 13.52
C GLN A 85 -5.46 -1.52 12.94
N LYS A 86 -4.26 -1.59 13.53
CA LYS A 86 -3.11 -0.80 13.10
C LYS A 86 -2.19 -1.62 12.22
N VAL A 87 -1.68 -0.95 11.20
CA VAL A 87 -0.70 -1.51 10.29
C VAL A 87 0.41 -0.53 10.01
N THR A 88 1.56 -1.07 9.66
CA THR A 88 2.68 -0.30 9.12
C THR A 88 2.79 -0.55 7.62
N VAL A 89 2.79 0.50 6.80
CA VAL A 89 3.09 0.41 5.36
C VAL A 89 4.58 0.65 5.14
N VAL A 90 5.24 -0.25 4.42
CA VAL A 90 6.66 -0.13 4.04
C VAL A 90 6.76 0.05 2.54
N MET A 91 7.48 1.08 2.09
CA MET A 91 7.77 1.38 0.69
C MET A 91 9.24 1.79 0.52
N GLY A 92 10.09 0.86 0.09
CA GLY A 92 11.54 1.07 0.11
C GLY A 92 12.00 1.38 1.54
N ASP A 93 12.65 2.53 1.73
CA ASP A 93 13.11 3.00 3.05
C ASP A 93 12.04 3.81 3.81
N LEU A 94 10.90 4.13 3.17
CA LEU A 94 9.80 4.82 3.83
C LEU A 94 8.98 3.81 4.65
N LYS A 95 8.79 4.12 5.93
CA LYS A 95 7.93 3.38 6.85
C LYS A 95 6.85 4.31 7.40
N LEU A 96 5.59 3.97 7.20
CA LEU A 96 4.43 4.68 7.73
C LEU A 96 3.77 3.81 8.79
N GLU A 97 4.02 4.13 10.05
CA GLU A 97 3.60 3.34 11.20
C GLU A 97 2.23 3.78 11.74
N HIS A 98 1.56 2.88 12.46
CA HIS A 98 0.33 3.12 13.20
C HIS A 98 -0.86 3.58 12.34
N LEU A 99 -0.88 3.22 11.07
CA LEU A 99 -2.01 3.50 10.18
C LEU A 99 -3.21 2.66 10.61
N LYS A 100 -4.29 3.34 10.99
CA LYS A 100 -5.56 2.68 11.33
C LYS A 100 -6.30 2.29 10.06
N VAL A 101 -6.60 1.01 9.90
CA VAL A 101 -7.43 0.48 8.80
C VAL A 101 -8.86 0.96 8.97
N ARG A 102 -9.46 1.48 7.90
CA ARG A 102 -10.83 2.02 7.87
C ARG A 102 -11.73 1.27 6.92
#